data_AF-A0A5D2NLA4-F1
#
_entry.id   AF-A0A5D2NLA4-F1
#
_cell.length_a   1.000
_cell.length_b   1.000
_cell.length_c   1.000
_cell.angle_alpha   90.00
_cell.angle_beta   90.00
_cell.angle_gamma   90.00
#
_symmetry.space_group_name_H-M   'P 1'
#
loop_
_entity.id
_entity.type
_entity.pdbx_description
1 polymer ?
#
loop_
_entity_poly.entity_id
_entity_poly.type
_entity_poly.pdbx_seq_one_letter_code
_entity_poly.pdbx_strand_id
1 'polypeptide(L)'
;MSSLRSDPVHRIHPEPIDHFDRLPDSLLPLVFNKIGDVKALGRCCVVSRRFRSLVPQVENVVVRVDCVISDDDCSPSSSSYDKSRAAGPISNLLRILLGGIVKPFQALVQFLGPKRPVINETLNTHPVSSSLSVGPGADVNDGEMEQGGVTHHSPTQVLRNFNEIRFLRIELPSGELGIDDGVLLKWRADFGSTLDNCVILGAASVTKNVNLQVAECGNDGFCPNNNIANGLNVGNGDDNGSIPESFYTNGGLKLRVVWTISSLIAASARHYLLQPIIAEHKTLDSLVLTDSDGQGVLCMNRDQLEELRVKPLSASSASKRTLVPALNMRLWYAPQLELPDGVVLKGATLVAIRPSEQSASKKEVSDASWLSTAFEEPYGTAAKMLVKRRTYCLEMNSF
;
A
#
# COMPACT_ATOMS: atom_id res chain seq x y z
N MET A 1 67.20 6.79 -35.86
CA MET A 1 66.51 5.81 -36.73
C MET A 1 65.04 5.89 -36.42
N SER A 2 64.29 6.52 -37.32
CA SER A 2 62.84 6.70 -37.30
C SER A 2 62.14 5.36 -37.51
N SER A 3 61.29 4.97 -36.57
CA SER A 3 60.31 3.91 -36.79
C SER A 3 59.04 4.55 -37.36
N LEU A 4 58.96 4.57 -38.69
CA LEU A 4 57.74 4.86 -39.44
C LEU A 4 56.84 3.63 -39.35
N ARG A 5 55.83 3.68 -38.49
CA ARG A 5 54.66 2.81 -38.61
C ARG A 5 53.52 3.63 -39.20
N SER A 6 53.42 3.60 -40.52
CA SER A 6 52.29 4.17 -41.25
C SER A 6 51.15 3.15 -41.24
N ASP A 7 50.17 3.33 -40.35
CA ASP A 7 48.85 2.72 -40.51
C ASP A 7 47.90 3.78 -41.11
N PRO A 8 47.30 3.54 -42.29
CA PRO A 8 46.39 4.49 -42.90
C PRO A 8 44.97 4.28 -42.39
N VAL A 9 44.25 5.40 -42.22
CA VAL A 9 42.85 5.52 -41.78
C VAL A 9 42.64 5.55 -40.25
N HIS A 10 43.31 6.48 -39.57
CA HIS A 10 42.67 7.15 -38.43
C HIS A 10 41.55 8.03 -38.97
N ARG A 11 40.32 7.49 -39.05
CA ARG A 11 39.15 8.37 -38.88
C ARG A 11 39.25 8.90 -37.46
N ILE A 12 39.75 10.12 -37.31
CA ILE A 12 39.57 10.91 -36.09
C ILE A 12 38.07 11.17 -36.01
N HIS A 13 37.34 10.24 -35.40
CA HIS A 13 35.98 10.56 -34.96
C HIS A 13 36.15 11.64 -33.89
N PRO A 14 35.48 12.80 -34.02
CA PRO A 14 35.48 13.78 -32.94
C PRO A 14 35.02 13.03 -31.68
N GLU A 15 35.77 13.19 -30.58
CA GLU A 15 35.33 12.63 -29.30
C GLU A 15 33.88 13.07 -29.07
N PRO A 16 32.99 12.13 -28.72
CA PRO A 16 31.60 12.49 -28.45
C PRO A 16 31.60 13.54 -27.34
N ILE A 17 31.18 14.75 -27.69
CA ILE A 17 31.16 15.89 -26.77
C ILE A 17 30.10 15.58 -25.71
N ASP A 18 30.50 15.48 -24.44
CA ASP A 18 29.55 15.42 -23.36
C ASP A 18 28.88 16.77 -23.18
N HIS A 19 27.61 16.85 -23.57
CA HIS A 19 26.84 18.08 -23.43
C HIS A 19 26.52 18.43 -21.97
N PHE A 20 26.63 17.49 -21.03
CA PHE A 20 26.45 17.78 -19.61
C PHE A 20 27.57 18.67 -19.06
N ASP A 21 28.79 18.60 -19.61
CA ASP A 21 29.91 19.47 -19.21
C ASP A 21 29.65 20.95 -19.48
N ARG A 22 28.70 21.26 -20.38
CA ARG A 22 28.31 22.63 -20.69
C ARG A 22 27.23 23.19 -19.76
N LEU A 23 26.55 22.34 -18.99
CA LEU A 23 25.51 22.77 -18.06
C LEU A 23 26.15 23.30 -16.77
N PRO A 24 25.63 24.37 -16.14
CA PRO A 24 25.98 24.73 -14.78
C PRO A 24 25.54 23.66 -13.77
N ASP A 25 26.29 23.52 -12.67
CA ASP A 25 25.99 22.55 -11.60
C ASP A 25 24.59 22.73 -11.00
N SER A 26 24.08 23.96 -10.94
CA SER A 26 22.75 24.27 -10.43
C SER A 26 21.60 23.67 -11.27
N LEU A 27 21.84 23.31 -12.54
CA LEU A 27 20.81 22.72 -13.40
C LEU A 27 20.75 21.20 -13.29
N LEU A 28 21.83 20.55 -12.86
CA LEU A 28 21.89 19.08 -12.78
C LEU A 28 20.91 18.51 -11.73
N PRO A 29 20.79 19.05 -10.51
CA PRO A 29 19.76 18.62 -9.56
C PRO A 29 18.34 18.75 -10.12
N LEU A 30 18.06 19.78 -10.94
CA LEU A 30 16.75 19.93 -11.58
C LEU A 30 16.45 18.80 -12.56
N VAL A 31 17.47 18.33 -13.30
CA VAL A 31 17.36 17.17 -14.18
C VAL A 31 17.17 15.89 -13.36
N PHE A 32 17.98 15.67 -12.32
CA PHE A 32 17.89 14.48 -11.46
C PHE A 32 16.54 14.41 -10.71
N ASN A 33 15.98 15.54 -10.30
CA ASN A 33 14.65 15.65 -9.70
C ASN A 33 13.52 15.19 -10.65
N LYS A 34 13.75 15.16 -11.97
CA LYS A 34 12.82 14.56 -12.94
C LYS A 34 12.97 13.05 -13.07
N ILE A 35 14.12 12.50 -12.70
CA ILE A 35 14.37 11.06 -12.70
C ILE A 35 13.68 10.45 -11.48
N GLY A 36 14.00 10.94 -10.28
CA GLY A 36 13.40 10.58 -8.99
C GLY A 36 13.61 9.13 -8.53
N ASP A 37 13.55 8.15 -9.42
CA ASP A 37 13.74 6.73 -9.11
C ASP A 37 15.14 6.49 -8.54
N VAL A 38 15.16 5.92 -7.32
CA VAL A 38 16.38 5.78 -6.54
C VAL A 38 17.43 4.89 -7.22
N LYS A 39 16.99 3.89 -7.98
CA LYS A 39 17.91 3.00 -8.72
C LYS A 39 18.50 3.72 -9.93
N ALA A 40 17.70 4.51 -10.64
CA ALA A 40 18.17 5.35 -11.74
C ALA A 40 19.13 6.44 -11.25
N LEU A 41 18.84 7.07 -10.11
CA LEU A 41 19.74 8.03 -9.46
C LEU A 41 21.05 7.36 -9.03
N GLY A 42 20.99 6.15 -8.47
CA GLY A 42 22.18 5.36 -8.17
C GLY A 42 23.05 5.08 -9.41
N ARG A 43 22.43 4.81 -10.57
CA ARG A 43 23.16 4.70 -11.85
C ARG A 43 23.76 6.04 -12.29
N CYS A 44 23.10 7.17 -12.02
CA CYS A 44 23.67 8.49 -12.31
C CYS A 44 24.94 8.75 -11.51
N CYS A 45 25.03 8.27 -10.26
CA CYS A 45 26.21 8.41 -9.42
C CYS A 45 27.47 7.72 -9.97
N VAL A 46 27.34 6.72 -10.85
CA VAL A 46 28.49 6.02 -11.43
C VAL A 46 28.97 6.62 -12.76
N VAL A 47 28.24 7.61 -13.31
CA VAL A 47 28.59 8.26 -14.58
C VAL A 47 29.83 9.13 -14.45
N SER A 48 29.88 10.00 -13.43
CA SER A 48 31.00 10.91 -13.20
C SER A 48 31.11 11.33 -11.74
N ARG A 49 32.28 11.83 -11.32
CA ARG A 49 32.47 12.42 -9.98
C ARG A 49 31.52 13.60 -9.74
N ARG A 50 31.27 14.38 -10.79
CA ARG A 50 30.37 15.52 -10.77
C ARG A 50 28.94 15.09 -10.44
N PHE A 51 28.43 14.07 -11.14
CA PHE A 51 27.10 13.52 -10.89
C PHE A 51 27.01 12.93 -9.48
N ARG A 52 28.02 12.15 -9.06
CA ARG A 52 28.09 11.56 -7.72
C ARG A 52 27.97 12.60 -6.60
N SER A 53 28.51 13.81 -6.79
CA SER A 53 28.43 14.90 -5.80
C SER A 53 27.08 15.65 -5.79
N LEU A 54 26.34 15.62 -6.89
CA LEU A 54 25.12 16.41 -7.08
C LEU A 54 23.84 15.59 -6.91
N VAL A 55 23.86 14.30 -7.22
CA VAL A 55 22.70 13.40 -7.02
C VAL A 55 22.20 13.39 -5.56
N PRO A 56 23.05 13.42 -4.51
CA PRO A 56 22.58 13.51 -3.12
C PRO A 56 21.74 14.76 -2.77
N GLN A 57 21.78 15.80 -3.61
CA GLN A 57 21.08 17.08 -3.42
C GLN A 57 19.70 17.09 -4.09
N VAL A 58 19.20 15.95 -4.56
CA VAL A 58 17.83 15.89 -5.10
C VAL A 58 16.81 16.06 -3.99
N GLU A 59 15.73 16.74 -4.34
CA GLU A 59 14.57 16.96 -3.48
C GLU A 59 13.52 15.86 -3.66
N ASN A 60 13.48 15.20 -4.82
CA ASN A 60 12.42 14.28 -5.19
C ASN A 60 12.96 12.86 -5.35
N VAL A 61 12.49 11.92 -4.52
CA VAL A 61 12.95 10.53 -4.51
C VAL A 61 11.77 9.57 -4.54
N VAL A 62 11.86 8.57 -5.43
CA VAL A 62 10.92 7.47 -5.57
C VAL A 62 11.64 6.16 -5.28
N VAL A 63 11.14 5.41 -4.29
CA VAL A 63 11.66 4.09 -3.91
C VAL A 63 10.62 3.03 -4.27
N ARG A 64 10.93 2.20 -5.25
CA ARG A 64 10.14 1.02 -5.61
C ARG A 64 10.70 -0.20 -4.90
N VAL A 65 9.91 -0.79 -4.01
CA VAL A 65 10.32 -1.93 -3.18
C VAL A 65 9.99 -3.21 -3.93
N ASP A 66 11.01 -3.92 -4.42
CA ASP A 66 10.79 -5.18 -5.16
C ASP A 66 10.69 -6.41 -4.25
N CYS A 67 11.33 -6.35 -3.08
CA CYS A 67 11.26 -7.36 -2.03
C CYS A 67 11.77 -6.77 -0.70
N VAL A 68 11.19 -7.21 0.42
CA VAL A 68 11.69 -6.90 1.76
C VAL A 68 12.21 -8.19 2.36
N ILE A 69 13.51 -8.26 2.63
CA ILE A 69 14.10 -9.34 3.43
C ILE A 69 13.89 -8.95 4.90
N SER A 70 13.36 -9.88 5.69
CA SER A 70 13.30 -9.74 7.14
C SER A 70 14.72 -9.92 7.70
N ASP A 71 15.17 -9.02 8.57
CA ASP A 71 16.37 -9.22 9.39
C ASP A 71 16.08 -10.17 10.57
N ASP A 72 15.54 -11.37 10.29
CA ASP A 72 15.38 -12.43 11.30
C ASP A 72 16.41 -13.55 11.01
N ASP A 73 17.47 -13.54 11.82
CA ASP A 73 18.43 -14.61 12.12
C ASP A 73 18.97 -15.46 10.95
N CYS A 74 20.14 -15.07 10.46
CA CYS A 74 20.99 -15.93 9.64
C CYS A 74 21.50 -17.11 10.48
N SER A 75 20.89 -18.28 10.31
CA SER A 75 21.48 -19.58 10.66
C SER A 75 21.45 -20.48 9.43
N PRO A 76 22.59 -21.02 8.97
CA PRO A 76 22.62 -21.85 7.78
C PRO A 76 22.18 -23.26 8.17
N SER A 77 21.01 -23.69 7.70
CA SER A 77 20.72 -25.12 7.62
C SER A 77 20.31 -25.51 6.20
N SER A 78 20.96 -26.58 5.76
CA SER A 78 21.16 -27.05 4.41
C SER A 78 19.92 -27.69 3.77
N SER A 79 19.68 -27.30 2.51
CA SER A 79 19.19 -28.10 1.37
C SER A 79 18.14 -29.20 1.56
N SER A 80 17.01 -29.06 0.88
CA SER A 80 16.58 -30.05 -0.11
C SER A 80 15.84 -29.39 -1.26
N TYR A 81 16.23 -29.76 -2.47
CA TYR A 81 15.76 -29.27 -3.76
C TYR A 81 14.65 -30.18 -4.25
N ASP A 82 13.47 -29.63 -4.51
CA ASP A 82 12.51 -30.22 -5.43
C ASP A 82 12.03 -29.19 -6.45
N LYS A 83 12.32 -29.50 -7.70
CA LYS A 83 12.04 -28.69 -8.88
C LYS A 83 10.62 -28.96 -9.33
N SER A 84 9.69 -28.06 -9.00
CA SER A 84 8.39 -27.98 -9.68
C SER A 84 7.98 -26.51 -9.87
N ARG A 85 7.46 -26.22 -11.07
CA ARG A 85 7.04 -24.89 -11.54
C ARG A 85 6.11 -24.19 -10.54
N ALA A 86 6.49 -23.03 -9.99
CA ALA A 86 5.56 -22.09 -9.38
C ALA A 86 6.22 -20.71 -9.17
N ALA A 87 5.40 -19.67 -9.17
CA ALA A 87 5.74 -18.26 -9.04
C ALA A 87 6.71 -17.93 -7.89
N GLY A 88 7.55 -16.91 -8.10
CA GLY A 88 8.63 -16.51 -7.20
C GLY A 88 8.16 -16.09 -5.78
N PRO A 89 9.08 -16.09 -4.79
CA PRO A 89 8.74 -15.94 -3.38
C PRO A 89 8.65 -14.45 -2.98
N ILE A 90 7.44 -13.87 -3.05
CA ILE A 90 7.16 -12.47 -2.71
C ILE A 90 6.33 -12.42 -1.42
N SER A 91 6.93 -12.57 -0.22
CA SER A 91 6.09 -12.54 1.02
C SER A 91 6.72 -12.05 2.34
N ASN A 92 7.93 -11.48 2.38
CA ASN A 92 8.56 -11.24 3.69
C ASN A 92 8.23 -9.88 4.36
N LEU A 93 7.68 -8.89 3.65
CA LEU A 93 6.97 -7.77 4.31
C LEU A 93 5.59 -8.23 4.84
N LEU A 94 4.91 -9.10 4.08
CA LEU A 94 3.57 -9.61 4.37
C LEU A 94 3.56 -10.57 5.59
N ARG A 95 4.65 -11.34 5.80
CA ARG A 95 4.76 -12.26 6.94
C ARG A 95 5.06 -11.58 8.28
N ILE A 96 5.74 -10.44 8.31
CA ILE A 96 5.98 -9.73 9.59
C ILE A 96 4.68 -9.10 10.11
N LEU A 97 3.77 -8.69 9.22
CA LEU A 97 2.53 -8.01 9.61
C LEU A 97 1.37 -8.95 9.97
N LEU A 98 1.41 -10.22 9.53
CA LEU A 98 0.39 -11.25 9.84
C LEU A 98 0.93 -12.59 10.37
N GLY A 99 2.25 -12.78 10.55
CA GLY A 99 2.85 -14.02 11.08
C GLY A 99 2.43 -14.37 12.51
N GLY A 100 1.79 -13.45 13.23
CA GLY A 100 1.14 -13.72 14.53
C GLY A 100 -0.37 -13.94 14.47
N ILE A 101 -1.03 -13.92 13.29
CA ILE A 101 -2.50 -13.95 13.16
C ILE A 101 -2.98 -15.02 12.17
N VAL A 102 -2.16 -16.02 11.84
CA VAL A 102 -2.70 -17.26 11.23
C VAL A 102 -3.45 -18.09 12.29
N LYS A 103 -4.71 -17.68 12.52
CA LYS A 103 -5.81 -18.22 13.35
C LYS A 103 -6.10 -17.52 14.70
N PRO A 104 -6.93 -16.46 14.70
CA PRO A 104 -7.78 -16.21 15.87
C PRO A 104 -9.29 -16.15 15.58
N PHE A 105 -9.75 -16.16 14.31
CA PHE A 105 -11.17 -15.85 14.02
C PHE A 105 -12.10 -17.03 13.73
N GLN A 106 -11.61 -18.27 13.78
CA GLN A 106 -12.50 -19.45 13.86
C GLN A 106 -13.12 -19.63 15.26
N ALA A 107 -12.59 -18.97 16.30
CA ALA A 107 -13.11 -19.08 17.67
C ALA A 107 -14.27 -18.10 17.98
N LEU A 108 -14.46 -17.03 17.19
CA LEU A 108 -15.56 -16.08 17.39
C LEU A 108 -16.91 -16.56 16.82
N VAL A 109 -16.92 -17.67 16.08
CA VAL A 109 -18.16 -18.31 15.58
C VAL A 109 -18.74 -19.30 16.61
N GLN A 110 -18.01 -19.65 17.68
CA GLN A 110 -18.46 -20.64 18.67
C GLN A 110 -18.94 -20.03 20.01
N PHE A 111 -19.00 -18.70 20.14
CA PHE A 111 -19.38 -18.03 21.40
C PHE A 111 -20.86 -17.60 21.51
N LEU A 112 -21.68 -17.77 20.47
CA LEU A 112 -23.11 -17.41 20.50
C LEU A 112 -23.99 -18.52 19.87
N GLY A 113 -24.25 -19.57 20.65
CA GLY A 113 -25.22 -20.63 20.34
C GLY A 113 -25.45 -21.54 21.56
N PRO A 114 -26.68 -22.02 21.84
CA PRO A 114 -27.07 -22.49 23.18
C PRO A 114 -26.53 -23.88 23.58
N LYS A 115 -26.27 -24.04 24.89
CA LYS A 115 -25.73 -25.21 25.61
C LYS A 115 -26.56 -26.50 25.53
N ARG A 116 -25.87 -27.67 25.52
CA ARG A 116 -25.90 -28.82 26.49
C ARG A 116 -25.40 -30.15 25.82
N PRO A 117 -25.05 -31.25 26.55
CA PRO A 117 -23.82 -31.42 27.36
C PRO A 117 -23.11 -32.84 27.23
N VAL A 118 -21.92 -32.99 27.84
CA VAL A 118 -21.18 -34.24 28.29
C VAL A 118 -20.67 -35.17 27.16
N ILE A 119 -19.41 -35.68 27.11
CA ILE A 119 -18.73 -36.67 27.98
C ILE A 119 -17.18 -36.56 27.88
N ASN A 120 -16.53 -36.92 28.99
CA ASN A 120 -15.11 -37.01 29.37
C ASN A 120 -14.15 -37.71 28.37
N GLU A 121 -12.85 -37.34 28.37
CA GLU A 121 -11.77 -38.23 28.84
C GLU A 121 -10.40 -37.52 28.96
N THR A 122 -9.65 -37.97 29.96
CA THR A 122 -8.35 -37.54 30.49
C THR A 122 -7.17 -38.25 29.83
N LEU A 123 -5.99 -37.62 29.73
CA LEU A 123 -4.72 -38.05 30.37
C LEU A 123 -3.49 -37.21 29.90
N ASN A 124 -2.78 -36.62 30.88
CA ASN A 124 -1.32 -36.58 31.14
C ASN A 124 -0.32 -36.46 29.94
N THR A 125 0.76 -35.66 29.96
CA THR A 125 1.83 -35.57 30.98
C THR A 125 2.84 -34.46 30.60
N HIS A 126 3.39 -33.72 31.56
CA HIS A 126 4.58 -32.85 31.51
C HIS A 126 5.73 -33.52 32.33
N PRO A 127 6.93 -32.94 32.57
CA PRO A 127 7.80 -31.98 31.85
C PRO A 127 9.28 -32.46 31.84
N VAL A 128 10.25 -31.68 31.31
CA VAL A 128 11.36 -31.01 32.08
C VAL A 128 12.46 -30.43 31.17
N SER A 129 13.00 -29.29 31.61
CA SER A 129 14.08 -28.49 31.05
C SER A 129 15.47 -28.88 31.59
N SER A 130 16.54 -28.57 30.84
CA SER A 130 17.93 -28.32 31.29
C SER A 130 18.78 -27.92 30.07
N SER A 131 19.91 -27.22 30.11
CA SER A 131 20.52 -26.19 30.97
C SER A 131 21.78 -25.72 30.20
N LEU A 132 22.18 -24.46 30.38
CA LEU A 132 23.28 -23.74 29.71
C LEU A 132 24.69 -24.27 30.04
N SER A 133 25.71 -24.02 29.19
CA SER A 133 27.03 -23.46 29.59
C SER A 133 28.10 -23.30 28.46
N VAL A 134 28.64 -22.07 28.34
CA VAL A 134 30.06 -21.58 28.22
C VAL A 134 31.00 -22.23 27.16
N GLY A 135 31.72 -21.54 26.25
CA GLY A 135 32.68 -20.43 26.38
C GLY A 135 33.55 -20.26 25.10
N PRO A 136 34.55 -19.33 25.07
CA PRO A 136 35.06 -18.67 23.86
C PRO A 136 36.38 -19.24 23.29
N GLY A 137 36.66 -19.01 22.00
CA GLY A 137 37.93 -19.37 21.35
C GLY A 137 38.16 -18.63 20.03
N ALA A 138 39.41 -18.20 19.81
CA ALA A 138 39.88 -17.30 18.75
C ALA A 138 40.36 -18.02 17.48
N ASP A 139 40.65 -17.19 16.47
CA ASP A 139 41.50 -17.40 15.28
C ASP A 139 40.89 -18.15 14.06
N VAL A 140 40.78 -17.45 12.92
CA VAL A 140 41.74 -17.49 11.79
C VAL A 140 41.10 -16.82 10.56
N ASN A 141 41.89 -15.94 9.97
CA ASN A 141 41.73 -15.29 8.67
C ASN A 141 41.55 -16.29 7.52
N ASP A 142 40.47 -16.20 6.76
CA ASP A 142 40.49 -16.65 5.36
C ASP A 142 39.61 -15.76 4.48
N GLY A 143 40.19 -15.31 3.36
CA GLY A 143 39.55 -14.44 2.40
C GLY A 143 38.72 -15.26 1.43
N GLU A 144 37.42 -15.02 1.38
CA GLU A 144 36.54 -15.63 0.40
C GLU A 144 35.91 -14.57 -0.51
N MET A 145 36.04 -14.85 -1.81
CA MET A 145 35.63 -14.06 -2.96
C MET A 145 34.15 -13.66 -2.88
N GLU A 146 33.86 -12.38 -3.16
CA GLU A 146 32.52 -11.86 -3.39
C GLU A 146 31.80 -12.66 -4.48
N GLN A 147 30.92 -13.58 -4.08
CA GLN A 147 29.82 -14.03 -4.91
C GLN A 147 28.75 -12.96 -4.89
N GLY A 148 28.43 -12.44 -6.09
CA GLY A 148 27.45 -11.38 -6.33
C GLY A 148 26.06 -11.71 -5.83
N GLY A 149 25.83 -11.52 -4.54
CA GLY A 149 24.51 -11.39 -3.95
C GLY A 149 23.94 -10.04 -4.34
N VAL A 150 22.69 -10.01 -4.80
CA VAL A 150 21.94 -8.76 -4.92
C VAL A 150 21.83 -8.19 -3.50
N THR A 151 22.53 -7.09 -3.21
CA THR A 151 22.41 -6.41 -1.92
C THR A 151 21.04 -5.75 -1.84
N HIS A 152 20.11 -6.43 -1.18
CA HIS A 152 18.78 -5.88 -0.92
C HIS A 152 18.89 -4.89 0.24
N HIS A 153 19.04 -3.61 -0.08
CA HIS A 153 19.11 -2.54 0.91
C HIS A 153 17.69 -2.13 1.36
N SER A 154 17.49 -2.03 2.68
CA SER A 154 16.27 -1.44 3.26
C SER A 154 16.09 0.00 2.76
N PRO A 155 14.85 0.48 2.54
CA PRO A 155 14.58 1.86 2.12
C PRO A 155 15.33 2.89 2.97
N THR A 156 15.38 2.70 4.29
CA THR A 156 16.13 3.59 5.20
C THR A 156 17.60 3.69 4.81
N GLN A 157 18.26 2.56 4.51
CA GLN A 157 19.68 2.53 4.15
C GLN A 157 19.95 3.23 2.82
N VAL A 158 19.07 3.06 1.84
CA VAL A 158 19.22 3.70 0.53
C VAL A 158 19.03 5.21 0.65
N LEU A 159 18.04 5.65 1.43
CA LEU A 159 17.68 7.05 1.58
C LEU A 159 18.77 7.89 2.28
N ARG A 160 19.62 7.29 3.12
CA ARG A 160 20.77 7.98 3.77
C ARG A 160 21.73 8.68 2.82
N ASN A 161 21.76 8.25 1.56
CA ASN A 161 22.63 8.83 0.54
C ASN A 161 22.13 10.18 0.01
N PHE A 162 20.97 10.65 0.48
CA PHE A 162 20.33 11.88 0.03
C PHE A 162 20.11 12.83 1.22
N ASN A 163 20.54 14.08 1.04
CA ASN A 163 20.58 15.05 2.13
C ASN A 163 19.38 16.01 2.11
N GLU A 164 18.80 16.22 0.93
CA GLU A 164 17.86 17.33 0.69
C GLU A 164 16.47 16.82 0.27
N ILE A 165 16.11 15.58 0.60
CA ILE A 165 14.79 15.03 0.21
C ILE A 165 13.66 15.88 0.81
N ARG A 166 12.83 16.45 -0.06
CA ARG A 166 11.60 17.16 0.30
C ARG A 166 10.35 16.37 -0.04
N PHE A 167 10.40 15.59 -1.12
CA PHE A 167 9.29 14.79 -1.62
C PHE A 167 9.73 13.33 -1.72
N LEU A 168 9.12 12.46 -0.91
CA LEU A 168 9.42 11.04 -0.90
C LEU A 168 8.18 10.23 -1.29
N ARG A 169 8.32 9.38 -2.31
CA ARG A 169 7.32 8.37 -2.66
C ARG A 169 7.91 6.97 -2.47
N ILE A 170 7.25 6.14 -1.69
CA ILE A 170 7.59 4.72 -1.54
C ILE A 170 6.46 3.89 -2.17
N GLU A 171 6.81 2.98 -3.05
CA GLU A 171 5.87 2.10 -3.75
C GLU A 171 6.12 0.64 -3.34
N LEU A 172 5.08 0.01 -2.78
CA LEU A 172 5.09 -1.40 -2.36
C LEU A 172 4.61 -2.32 -3.50
N PRO A 173 5.10 -3.56 -3.60
CA PRO A 173 4.94 -4.39 -4.80
C PRO A 173 3.52 -4.95 -5.02
N SER A 174 2.64 -4.97 -4.01
CA SER A 174 1.20 -5.27 -4.15
C SER A 174 0.45 -4.89 -2.87
N GLY A 175 -0.86 -4.67 -2.95
CA GLY A 175 -1.71 -4.46 -1.78
C GLY A 175 -1.66 -5.60 -0.76
N GLU A 176 -1.57 -5.26 0.52
CA GLU A 176 -1.45 -6.23 1.64
C GLU A 176 -2.76 -6.95 1.94
N LEU A 177 -3.89 -6.44 1.42
CA LEU A 177 -5.21 -6.98 1.67
C LEU A 177 -5.55 -7.95 0.54
N GLY A 178 -5.28 -9.23 0.78
CA GLY A 178 -5.72 -10.32 -0.11
C GLY A 178 -7.24 -10.29 -0.24
N ILE A 179 -7.70 -9.68 -1.33
CA ILE A 179 -9.11 -9.54 -1.67
C ILE A 179 -9.50 -10.62 -2.67
N ASP A 180 -10.71 -11.14 -2.52
CA ASP A 180 -11.27 -12.12 -3.47
C ASP A 180 -11.38 -11.49 -4.87
N ASP A 181 -11.27 -12.33 -5.90
CA ASP A 181 -11.35 -11.87 -7.28
C ASP A 181 -12.67 -11.15 -7.57
N GLY A 182 -12.58 -10.00 -8.24
CA GLY A 182 -13.72 -9.11 -8.51
C GLY A 182 -14.14 -8.17 -7.37
N VAL A 183 -13.64 -8.33 -6.13
CA VAL A 183 -13.90 -7.38 -5.04
C VAL A 183 -13.04 -6.13 -5.22
N LEU A 184 -13.61 -4.95 -4.94
CA LEU A 184 -12.84 -3.71 -4.86
C LEU A 184 -12.65 -3.33 -3.40
N LEU A 185 -11.41 -3.02 -3.04
CA LEU A 185 -11.08 -2.31 -1.81
C LEU A 185 -9.98 -1.30 -2.13
N LYS A 186 -10.23 -0.04 -1.79
CA LYS A 186 -9.25 1.04 -1.85
C LYS A 186 -9.34 1.87 -0.60
N TRP A 187 -8.19 2.29 -0.08
CA TRP A 187 -8.15 3.16 1.09
C TRP A 187 -7.06 4.22 0.95
N ARG A 188 -7.33 5.40 1.50
CA ARG A 188 -6.39 6.50 1.64
C ARG A 188 -6.42 6.97 3.09
N ALA A 189 -5.26 7.10 3.72
CA ALA A 189 -5.15 7.57 5.09
C ALA A 189 -4.08 8.67 5.18
N ASP A 190 -4.43 9.75 5.88
CA ASP A 190 -3.48 10.80 6.25
C ASP A 190 -3.12 10.66 7.74
N PHE A 191 -1.84 10.81 8.07
CA PHE A 191 -1.33 10.70 9.43
C PHE A 191 -0.50 11.93 9.82
N GLY A 192 -0.69 12.40 11.05
CA GLY A 192 0.26 13.23 11.80
C GLY A 192 0.98 12.36 12.84
N SER A 193 0.91 12.71 14.13
CA SER A 193 1.34 11.78 15.19
C SER A 193 0.42 10.57 15.32
N THR A 194 -0.86 10.75 14.99
CA THR A 194 -1.88 9.70 14.92
C THR A 194 -2.62 9.79 13.59
N LEU A 195 -3.59 8.89 13.36
CA LEU A 195 -4.48 8.99 12.20
C LEU A 195 -5.22 10.34 12.21
N ASP A 196 -5.18 11.10 11.12
CA ASP A 196 -5.95 12.34 10.96
C ASP A 196 -7.28 12.08 10.24
N ASN A 197 -7.20 11.34 9.14
CA ASN A 197 -8.38 10.92 8.39
C ASN A 197 -8.09 9.65 7.58
N CYS A 198 -9.12 8.86 7.34
CA CYS A 198 -9.06 7.72 6.43
C CYS A 198 -10.34 7.65 5.59
N VAL A 199 -10.21 7.40 4.29
CA VAL A 199 -11.31 7.12 3.38
C VAL A 199 -11.14 5.72 2.84
N ILE A 200 -12.22 4.95 2.86
CA ILE A 200 -12.26 3.59 2.33
C ILE A 200 -13.37 3.52 1.29
N LEU A 201 -13.05 3.11 0.07
CA LEU A 201 -14.00 2.78 -0.97
C LEU A 201 -13.94 1.28 -1.21
N GLY A 202 -15.08 0.60 -1.17
CA GLY A 202 -15.15 -0.81 -1.51
C GLY A 202 -16.41 -1.18 -2.29
N ALA A 203 -16.34 -2.26 -3.04
CA ALA A 203 -17.46 -2.85 -3.76
C ALA A 203 -17.38 -4.38 -3.67
N ALA A 204 -18.52 -5.03 -3.44
CA ALA A 204 -18.57 -6.49 -3.34
C ALA A 204 -18.29 -7.17 -4.69
N SER A 205 -18.56 -6.49 -5.79
CA SER A 205 -18.04 -6.86 -7.10
C SER A 205 -17.92 -5.65 -8.01
N VAL A 206 -16.97 -5.72 -8.95
CA VAL A 206 -16.79 -4.76 -10.04
C VAL A 206 -17.08 -5.44 -11.36
N THR A 207 -17.90 -4.82 -12.20
CA THR A 207 -18.19 -5.28 -13.56
C THR A 207 -17.92 -4.15 -14.52
N LYS A 208 -17.26 -4.42 -15.66
CA LYS A 208 -17.04 -3.41 -16.70
C LYS A 208 -17.98 -3.72 -17.87
N ASN A 209 -18.95 -2.84 -18.11
CA ASN A 209 -19.82 -2.97 -19.26
C ASN A 209 -19.07 -2.46 -20.50
N VAL A 210 -18.39 -3.36 -21.22
CA VAL A 210 -17.68 -3.03 -22.46
C VAL A 210 -18.64 -2.96 -23.65
N ASN A 211 -19.75 -2.22 -23.51
CA ASN A 211 -20.72 -2.04 -24.60
C ASN A 211 -21.06 -0.57 -24.83
N LEU A 212 -20.04 0.18 -25.23
CA LEU A 212 -20.20 1.36 -26.08
C LEU A 212 -19.48 1.07 -27.40
N GLN A 213 -19.98 0.07 -28.13
CA GLN A 213 -19.77 0.05 -29.57
C GLN A 213 -20.84 0.93 -30.19
N VAL A 214 -20.37 1.96 -30.87
CA VAL A 214 -21.11 2.75 -31.85
C VAL A 214 -21.81 1.76 -32.80
N ALA A 215 -23.14 1.66 -32.70
CA ALA A 215 -23.93 1.03 -33.73
C ALA A 215 -24.04 2.04 -34.88
N GLU A 216 -23.09 1.96 -35.82
CA GLU A 216 -23.30 2.53 -37.14
C GLU A 216 -24.52 1.86 -37.78
N CYS A 217 -25.36 2.71 -38.37
CA CYS A 217 -26.57 2.38 -39.07
C CYS A 217 -26.26 1.40 -40.21
N GLY A 218 -26.74 0.17 -40.12
CA GLY A 218 -26.67 -0.82 -41.18
C GLY A 218 -27.88 -1.74 -41.09
N ASN A 219 -28.91 -1.39 -41.84
CA ASN A 219 -30.11 -2.18 -42.05
C ASN A 219 -29.72 -3.55 -42.64
N ASP A 220 -30.35 -4.63 -42.17
CA ASP A 220 -30.96 -5.73 -42.96
C ASP A 220 -31.19 -6.95 -42.06
N GLY A 221 -32.45 -7.38 -42.01
CA GLY A 221 -32.98 -8.21 -40.92
C GLY A 221 -32.76 -9.71 -41.04
N PHE A 222 -32.76 -10.37 -39.88
CA PHE A 222 -33.39 -11.67 -39.65
C PHE A 222 -33.49 -11.93 -38.14
N CYS A 223 -34.71 -12.09 -37.61
CA CYS A 223 -34.93 -12.47 -36.21
C CYS A 223 -35.27 -13.97 -36.13
N PRO A 224 -34.60 -14.78 -35.29
CA PRO A 224 -35.20 -15.97 -34.73
C PRO A 224 -35.72 -15.68 -33.32
N ASN A 225 -37.04 -15.83 -33.16
CA ASN A 225 -37.73 -15.91 -31.88
C ASN A 225 -37.09 -16.98 -30.98
N ASN A 226 -36.86 -16.64 -29.72
CA ASN A 226 -37.06 -17.59 -28.62
C ASN A 226 -37.59 -16.84 -27.39
N ASN A 227 -38.91 -16.93 -27.25
CA ASN A 227 -39.62 -16.62 -26.02
C ASN A 227 -39.31 -17.71 -24.99
N ILE A 228 -38.58 -17.36 -23.92
CA ILE A 228 -38.88 -17.90 -22.59
C ILE A 228 -39.13 -16.69 -21.70
N ALA A 229 -40.40 -16.36 -21.59
CA ALA A 229 -40.92 -15.48 -20.56
C ALA A 229 -40.69 -16.15 -19.20
N ASN A 230 -40.05 -15.43 -18.27
CA ASN A 230 -40.49 -15.45 -16.88
C ASN A 230 -39.94 -14.24 -16.13
N GLY A 231 -40.86 -13.47 -15.56
CA GLY A 231 -40.62 -12.69 -14.35
C GLY A 231 -40.14 -11.26 -14.55
N LEU A 232 -40.97 -10.43 -15.18
CA LEU A 232 -40.97 -9.00 -14.93
C LEU A 232 -41.15 -8.77 -13.42
N ASN A 233 -40.14 -8.22 -12.76
CA ASN A 233 -40.36 -7.31 -11.64
C ASN A 233 -39.41 -6.13 -11.83
N VAL A 234 -39.76 -5.28 -12.79
CA VAL A 234 -39.36 -3.87 -12.76
C VAL A 234 -40.12 -3.25 -11.60
N GLY A 235 -39.62 -3.52 -10.39
CA GLY A 235 -39.91 -2.70 -9.24
C GLY A 235 -39.22 -1.37 -9.48
N ASN A 236 -39.98 -0.40 -9.98
CA ASN A 236 -39.70 1.02 -9.82
C ASN A 236 -39.76 1.32 -8.31
N GLY A 237 -38.80 0.78 -7.56
CA GLY A 237 -38.65 1.01 -6.14
C GLY A 237 -37.98 2.36 -6.02
N ASP A 238 -38.70 3.32 -5.46
CA ASP A 238 -38.10 4.53 -4.90
C ASP A 238 -36.87 4.09 -4.10
N ASP A 239 -35.67 4.32 -4.65
CA ASP A 239 -34.40 4.04 -3.99
C ASP A 239 -34.32 5.04 -2.84
N ASN A 240 -34.95 4.70 -1.71
CA ASN A 240 -35.16 5.57 -0.55
C ASN A 240 -33.85 5.86 0.19
N GLY A 241 -32.70 5.69 -0.49
CA GLY A 241 -31.35 5.86 0.01
C GLY A 241 -30.99 4.94 1.17
N SER A 242 -31.87 4.02 1.57
CA SER A 242 -31.68 3.17 2.74
C SER A 242 -30.95 1.88 2.41
N ILE A 243 -30.04 1.46 3.28
CA ILE A 243 -29.38 0.16 3.23
C ILE A 243 -30.44 -0.96 3.24
N PRO A 244 -30.49 -1.84 2.21
CA PRO A 244 -31.40 -2.97 2.17
C PRO A 244 -31.15 -3.97 3.30
N GLU A 245 -32.18 -4.67 3.78
CA GLU A 245 -32.03 -5.71 4.81
C GLU A 245 -31.00 -6.80 4.45
N SER A 246 -30.89 -7.11 3.16
CA SER A 246 -29.89 -8.06 2.63
C SER A 246 -28.45 -7.69 2.97
N PHE A 247 -28.15 -6.41 3.20
CA PHE A 247 -26.83 -5.95 3.65
C PHE A 247 -26.47 -6.49 5.04
N TYR A 248 -27.45 -6.61 5.93
CA TYR A 248 -27.26 -7.06 7.31
C TYR A 248 -27.27 -8.59 7.42
N THR A 249 -28.13 -9.26 6.65
CA THR A 249 -28.36 -10.71 6.77
C THR A 249 -27.38 -11.56 5.96
N ASN A 250 -26.90 -11.08 4.81
CA ASN A 250 -26.02 -11.86 3.92
C ASN A 250 -24.52 -11.67 4.21
N GLY A 251 -24.15 -11.28 5.43
CA GLY A 251 -22.75 -11.03 5.79
C GLY A 251 -22.13 -9.79 5.13
N GLY A 252 -22.91 -8.97 4.44
CA GLY A 252 -22.45 -7.73 3.79
C GLY A 252 -21.83 -6.76 4.80
N LEU A 253 -22.53 -6.51 5.93
CA LEU A 253 -22.01 -5.69 7.02
C LEU A 253 -20.71 -6.26 7.60
N LYS A 254 -20.64 -7.59 7.82
CA LYS A 254 -19.43 -8.26 8.31
C LYS A 254 -18.24 -8.01 7.39
N LEU A 255 -18.45 -8.10 6.08
CA LEU A 255 -17.41 -7.83 5.08
C LEU A 255 -16.93 -6.37 5.15
N ARG A 256 -17.83 -5.39 5.33
CA ARG A 256 -17.46 -3.98 5.51
C ARG A 256 -16.68 -3.73 6.79
N VAL A 257 -17.05 -4.38 7.89
CA VAL A 257 -16.29 -4.32 9.16
C VAL A 257 -14.88 -4.86 8.95
N VAL A 258 -14.73 -6.01 8.28
CA VAL A 258 -13.41 -6.58 7.97
C VAL A 258 -12.59 -5.62 7.10
N TRP A 259 -13.16 -5.06 6.03
CA TRP A 259 -12.46 -4.08 5.19
C TRP A 259 -11.98 -2.86 5.97
N THR A 260 -12.84 -2.31 6.83
CA THR A 260 -12.51 -1.15 7.65
C THR A 260 -11.36 -1.45 8.61
N ILE A 261 -11.47 -2.52 9.40
CA ILE A 261 -10.44 -2.90 10.37
C ILE A 261 -9.12 -3.23 9.67
N SER A 262 -9.17 -4.03 8.60
CA SER A 262 -7.96 -4.42 7.86
C SER A 262 -7.26 -3.21 7.23
N SER A 263 -8.01 -2.26 6.65
CA SER A 263 -7.43 -1.03 6.07
C SER A 263 -6.77 -0.17 7.14
N LEU A 264 -7.41 -0.02 8.31
CA LEU A 264 -6.83 0.75 9.43
C LEU A 264 -5.56 0.10 9.99
N ILE A 265 -5.53 -1.23 10.11
CA ILE A 265 -4.34 -1.98 10.52
C ILE A 265 -3.21 -1.81 9.50
N ALA A 266 -3.52 -1.93 8.21
CA ALA A 266 -2.57 -1.78 7.12
C ALA A 266 -1.98 -0.35 7.09
N ALA A 267 -2.83 0.66 7.31
CA ALA A 267 -2.43 2.05 7.40
C ALA A 267 -1.55 2.33 8.64
N SER A 268 -1.93 1.83 9.82
CA SER A 268 -1.18 2.05 11.06
C SER A 268 0.17 1.31 11.10
N ALA A 269 0.28 0.15 10.44
CA ALA A 269 1.53 -0.56 10.24
C ALA A 269 2.49 0.24 9.34
N ARG A 270 2.02 0.75 8.19
CA ARG A 270 2.82 1.61 7.31
C ARG A 270 3.31 2.86 8.02
N HIS A 271 2.44 3.51 8.80
CA HIS A 271 2.81 4.68 9.58
C HIS A 271 3.95 4.39 10.57
N TYR A 272 3.88 3.26 11.29
CA TYR A 272 4.93 2.82 12.20
C TYR A 272 6.27 2.60 11.48
N LEU A 273 6.27 1.97 10.31
CA LEU A 273 7.49 1.69 9.54
C LEU A 273 8.21 2.95 9.02
N LEU A 274 7.46 4.04 8.82
CA LEU A 274 8.00 5.29 8.29
C LEU A 274 8.74 6.13 9.35
N GLN A 275 8.56 5.82 10.64
CA GLN A 275 9.11 6.62 11.73
C GLN A 275 10.64 6.83 11.63
N PRO A 276 11.48 5.80 11.38
CA PRO A 276 12.92 6.00 11.26
C PRO A 276 13.30 6.91 10.09
N ILE A 277 12.60 6.77 8.96
CA ILE A 277 12.83 7.59 7.75
C ILE A 277 12.50 9.06 8.03
N ILE A 278 11.36 9.33 8.67
CA ILE A 278 10.92 10.70 9.01
C ILE A 278 11.83 11.33 10.09
N ALA A 279 12.33 10.51 11.00
CA ALA A 279 13.28 10.93 12.03
C ALA A 279 14.64 11.31 11.43
N GLU A 280 15.10 10.58 10.42
CA GLU A 280 16.40 10.81 9.75
C GLU A 280 16.34 11.98 8.74
N HIS A 281 15.26 12.10 7.96
CA HIS A 281 15.11 13.14 6.93
C HIS A 281 14.24 14.32 7.40
N LYS A 282 14.89 15.32 8.01
CA LYS A 282 14.22 16.53 8.56
C LYS A 282 13.70 17.50 7.50
N THR A 283 14.24 17.44 6.29
CA THR A 283 13.86 18.29 5.14
C THR A 283 12.59 17.82 4.42
N LEU A 284 12.04 16.66 4.78
CA LEU A 284 10.81 16.14 4.15
C LEU A 284 9.62 17.08 4.41
N ASP A 285 8.99 17.47 3.32
CA ASP A 285 7.75 18.26 3.26
C ASP A 285 6.54 17.42 2.83
N SER A 286 6.77 16.31 2.13
CA SER A 286 5.71 15.40 1.71
C SER A 286 6.20 13.97 1.64
N LEU A 287 5.42 13.06 2.18
CA LEU A 287 5.65 11.63 2.12
C LEU A 287 4.39 10.91 1.63
N VAL A 288 4.57 10.04 0.64
CA VAL A 288 3.50 9.15 0.15
C VAL A 288 4.04 7.73 0.13
N LEU A 289 3.33 6.82 0.81
CA LEU A 289 3.56 5.39 0.71
C LEU A 289 2.32 4.76 0.04
N THR A 290 2.49 4.16 -1.13
CA THR A 290 1.40 3.59 -1.92
C THR A 290 1.70 2.16 -2.34
N ASP A 291 0.66 1.37 -2.49
CA ASP A 291 0.76 0.08 -3.18
C ASP A 291 0.84 0.31 -4.70
N SER A 292 1.50 -0.60 -5.42
CA SER A 292 1.68 -0.55 -6.89
C SER A 292 0.36 -0.60 -7.66
N ASP A 293 -0.65 -1.28 -7.09
CA ASP A 293 -2.03 -1.40 -7.60
C ASP A 293 -2.94 -0.24 -7.12
N GLY A 294 -2.39 0.67 -6.31
CA GLY A 294 -3.14 1.76 -5.68
C GLY A 294 -4.26 1.28 -4.77
N GLN A 295 -4.15 0.09 -4.17
CA GLN A 295 -5.09 -0.39 -3.15
C GLN A 295 -5.03 0.51 -1.91
N GLY A 296 -3.84 0.68 -1.34
CA GLY A 296 -3.61 1.47 -0.14
C GLY A 296 -2.69 2.65 -0.37
N VAL A 297 -3.06 3.82 0.18
CA VAL A 297 -2.26 5.04 0.13
C VAL A 297 -2.18 5.68 1.51
N LEU A 298 -0.97 5.79 2.06
CA LEU A 298 -0.68 6.63 3.22
C LEU A 298 -0.01 7.93 2.76
N CYS A 299 -0.50 9.07 3.23
CA CYS A 299 0.10 10.38 2.97
C CYS A 299 0.42 11.12 4.28
N MET A 300 1.49 11.91 4.25
CA MET A 300 1.82 12.88 5.29
C MET A 300 2.31 14.17 4.63
N ASN A 301 1.70 15.29 4.98
CA ASN A 301 2.13 16.63 4.56
C ASN A 301 3.16 17.22 5.53
N ARG A 302 3.69 18.41 5.23
CA ARG A 302 4.74 19.05 6.03
C ARG A 302 4.35 19.23 7.50
N ASP A 303 3.16 19.77 7.75
CA ASP A 303 2.69 20.06 9.10
C ASP A 303 2.51 18.76 9.90
N GLN A 304 2.01 17.71 9.26
CA GLN A 304 1.87 16.36 9.82
C GLN A 304 3.23 15.70 10.12
N LEU A 305 4.20 15.86 9.24
CA LEU A 305 5.58 15.38 9.44
C LEU A 305 6.25 16.11 10.60
N GLU A 306 6.04 17.43 10.73
CA GLU A 306 6.50 18.23 11.87
C GLU A 306 5.82 17.81 13.17
N GLU A 307 4.51 17.57 13.16
CA GLU A 307 3.76 17.06 14.31
C GLU A 307 4.36 15.74 14.83
N LEU A 308 4.57 14.77 13.93
CA LEU A 308 5.16 13.47 14.29
C LEU A 308 6.59 13.61 14.86
N ARG A 309 7.37 14.59 14.38
CA ARG A 309 8.73 14.84 14.88
C ARG A 309 8.72 15.42 16.30
N VAL A 310 7.77 16.30 16.61
CA VAL A 310 7.64 16.94 17.94
C VAL A 310 6.98 16.01 18.95
N LYS A 311 5.97 15.25 18.51
CA LYS A 311 5.25 14.26 19.29
C LYS A 311 5.38 12.88 18.62
N PRO A 312 6.49 12.16 18.88
CA PRO A 312 6.69 10.82 18.34
C PRO A 312 5.57 9.86 18.72
N LEU A 313 5.44 8.79 17.94
CA LEU A 313 4.42 7.75 18.12
C LEU A 313 4.28 7.32 19.58
N SER A 314 3.04 7.34 20.08
CA SER A 314 2.67 6.47 21.20
C SER A 314 2.54 5.05 20.63
N ALA A 315 3.66 4.33 20.56
CA ALA A 315 3.67 2.95 20.08
C ALA A 315 2.80 2.07 20.98
N SER A 316 2.03 1.17 20.39
CA SER A 316 1.34 0.13 21.17
C SER A 316 2.40 -0.81 21.74
N SER A 317 2.49 -0.94 23.06
CA SER A 317 3.53 -1.74 23.75
C SER A 317 3.57 -3.23 23.36
N ALA A 318 2.59 -3.71 22.59
CA ALA A 318 2.46 -5.11 22.17
C ALA A 318 2.48 -5.33 20.65
N SER A 319 2.55 -4.28 19.81
CA SER A 319 2.44 -4.40 18.35
C SER A 319 3.39 -3.46 17.61
N LYS A 320 4.03 -3.94 16.53
CA LYS A 320 4.82 -3.11 15.58
C LYS A 320 3.88 -2.20 14.73
N ARG A 321 3.01 -1.43 15.39
CA ARG A 321 1.95 -0.61 14.79
C ARG A 321 1.68 0.64 15.63
N THR A 322 1.23 1.70 14.99
CA THR A 322 0.71 2.90 15.68
C THR A 322 -0.66 2.61 16.30
N LEU A 323 -0.90 3.12 17.51
CA LEU A 323 -2.22 3.08 18.15
C LEU A 323 -3.25 3.83 17.30
N VAL A 324 -4.40 3.22 17.03
CA VAL A 324 -5.51 3.89 16.34
C VAL A 324 -6.40 4.55 17.40
N PRO A 325 -6.64 5.88 17.35
CA PRO A 325 -7.47 6.55 18.35
C PRO A 325 -8.94 6.14 18.23
N ALA A 326 -9.79 6.58 19.16
CA ALA A 326 -11.24 6.45 18.98
C ALA A 326 -11.68 7.23 17.73
N LEU A 327 -12.52 6.62 16.90
CA LEU A 327 -12.90 7.12 15.58
C LEU A 327 -14.40 7.34 15.46
N ASN A 328 -14.76 8.43 14.79
CA ASN A 328 -16.07 8.67 14.22
C ASN A 328 -16.06 8.29 12.74
N MET A 329 -17.02 7.50 12.32
CA MET A 329 -17.14 7.00 10.95
C MET A 329 -18.45 7.44 10.32
N ARG A 330 -18.39 7.86 9.06
CA ARG A 330 -19.54 8.09 8.20
C ARG A 330 -19.52 7.10 7.06
N LEU A 331 -20.60 6.37 6.88
CA LEU A 331 -20.76 5.36 5.85
C LEU A 331 -21.84 5.77 4.86
N TRP A 332 -21.54 5.64 3.57
CA TRP A 332 -22.48 5.77 2.46
C TRP A 332 -22.52 4.46 1.70
N TYR A 333 -23.72 4.08 1.25
CA TYR A 333 -23.94 2.80 0.59
C TYR A 333 -24.81 2.95 -0.65
N ALA A 334 -24.48 2.18 -1.69
CA ALA A 334 -25.31 1.99 -2.88
C ALA A 334 -25.35 0.48 -3.23
N PRO A 335 -26.54 -0.13 -3.41
CA PRO A 335 -26.65 -1.51 -3.86
C PRO A 335 -25.98 -1.76 -5.21
N GLN A 336 -26.08 -0.77 -6.11
CA GLN A 336 -25.43 -0.74 -7.41
C GLN A 336 -25.10 0.72 -7.75
N LEU A 337 -23.87 0.97 -8.18
CA LEU A 337 -23.39 2.28 -8.58
C LEU A 337 -22.75 2.17 -9.96
N GLU A 338 -23.35 2.83 -10.95
CA GLU A 338 -22.86 2.85 -12.32
C GLU A 338 -22.09 4.14 -12.56
N LEU A 339 -20.85 4.00 -13.00
CA LEU A 339 -19.95 5.11 -13.28
C LEU A 339 -20.05 5.53 -14.76
N PRO A 340 -19.73 6.79 -15.10
CA PRO A 340 -19.82 7.29 -16.47
C PRO A 340 -18.93 6.54 -17.48
N ASP A 341 -17.89 5.85 -17.02
CA ASP A 341 -16.96 5.06 -17.83
C ASP A 341 -17.45 3.61 -18.09
N GLY A 342 -18.68 3.28 -17.67
CA GLY A 342 -19.29 1.96 -17.83
C GLY A 342 -18.88 0.95 -16.76
N VAL A 343 -18.11 1.36 -15.74
CA VAL A 343 -17.82 0.50 -14.58
C VAL A 343 -19.03 0.49 -13.64
N VAL A 344 -19.45 -0.72 -13.25
CA VAL A 344 -20.54 -0.96 -12.30
C VAL A 344 -19.96 -1.52 -11.01
N LEU A 345 -20.19 -0.82 -9.91
CA LEU A 345 -19.80 -1.23 -8.56
C LEU A 345 -21.02 -1.77 -7.81
N LYS A 346 -21.06 -3.08 -7.56
CA LYS A 346 -22.14 -3.70 -6.77
C LYS A 346 -21.81 -3.67 -5.28
N GLY A 347 -22.80 -3.30 -4.48
CA GLY A 347 -22.65 -3.07 -3.06
C GLY A 347 -21.60 -2.01 -2.74
N ALA A 348 -21.52 -0.95 -3.53
CA ALA A 348 -20.55 0.12 -3.34
C ALA A 348 -20.71 0.75 -1.96
N THR A 349 -19.60 0.94 -1.24
CA THR A 349 -19.56 1.47 0.12
C THR A 349 -18.42 2.46 0.22
N LEU A 350 -18.69 3.67 0.70
CA LEU A 350 -17.70 4.66 1.06
C LEU A 350 -17.73 4.86 2.56
N VAL A 351 -16.57 4.80 3.22
CA VAL A 351 -16.43 5.06 4.65
C VAL A 351 -15.44 6.19 4.84
N ALA A 352 -15.86 7.27 5.49
CA ALA A 352 -15.00 8.36 5.94
C ALA A 352 -14.78 8.24 7.44
N ILE A 353 -13.53 8.27 7.87
CA ILE A 353 -13.11 7.98 9.23
C ILE A 353 -12.27 9.16 9.72
N ARG A 354 -12.57 9.65 10.92
CA ARG A 354 -11.78 10.68 11.61
C ARG A 354 -11.68 10.40 13.12
N PRO A 355 -10.65 10.89 13.82
CA PRO A 355 -10.59 10.83 15.28
C PRO A 355 -11.77 11.52 15.95
N SER A 356 -12.30 10.94 17.02
CA SER A 356 -13.48 11.47 17.73
C SER A 356 -13.19 12.81 18.41
N GLU A 357 -11.98 13.00 18.96
CA GLU A 357 -11.58 14.21 19.71
C GLU A 357 -11.33 15.45 18.82
N GLN A 358 -11.06 15.27 17.53
CA GLN A 358 -10.68 16.37 16.62
C GLN A 358 -11.89 17.15 16.06
N SER A 359 -13.12 16.73 16.40
CA SER A 359 -14.37 17.30 15.89
C SER A 359 -14.73 18.68 16.46
N ALA A 360 -14.01 19.18 17.49
CA ALA A 360 -14.39 20.39 18.22
C ALA A 360 -13.71 21.70 17.74
N SER A 361 -12.66 21.66 16.91
CA SER A 361 -11.80 22.86 16.70
C SER A 361 -11.52 23.29 15.25
N LYS A 362 -12.00 22.58 14.21
CA LYS A 362 -11.90 23.03 12.82
C LYS A 362 -13.29 23.34 12.25
N LYS A 363 -13.55 24.64 12.05
CA LYS A 363 -14.65 25.23 11.27
C LYS A 363 -15.10 24.29 10.13
N GLU A 364 -16.39 23.95 10.10
CA GLU A 364 -17.10 23.15 9.07
C GLU A 364 -17.01 23.78 7.67
N VAL A 365 -15.81 23.92 7.11
CA VAL A 365 -15.64 24.36 5.74
C VAL A 365 -15.53 23.11 4.87
N SER A 366 -16.64 22.78 4.21
CA SER A 366 -16.74 21.80 3.11
C SER A 366 -16.29 20.37 3.48
N ASP A 367 -17.02 19.75 4.40
CA ASP A 367 -16.69 18.45 4.98
C ASP A 367 -16.67 17.25 3.99
N ALA A 368 -17.06 17.49 2.73
CA ALA A 368 -17.05 16.55 1.61
C ALA A 368 -15.92 16.78 0.59
N SER A 369 -15.19 17.92 0.64
CA SER A 369 -14.21 18.27 -0.40
C SER A 369 -13.08 17.25 -0.48
N TRP A 370 -12.52 16.87 0.66
CA TRP A 370 -11.42 15.90 0.75
C TRP A 370 -11.84 14.47 0.34
N LEU A 371 -13.11 14.09 0.51
CA LEU A 371 -13.62 12.79 0.05
C LEU A 371 -13.61 12.68 -1.48
N SER A 372 -13.84 13.80 -2.16
CA SER A 372 -13.90 13.85 -3.62
C SER A 372 -12.53 13.77 -4.30
N THR A 373 -11.45 14.05 -3.55
CA THR A 373 -10.06 14.02 -4.01
C THR A 373 -9.28 12.84 -3.42
N ALA A 374 -9.93 11.97 -2.64
CA ALA A 374 -9.27 10.87 -1.95
C ALA A 374 -8.81 9.75 -2.89
N PHE A 375 -9.41 9.64 -4.07
CA PHE A 375 -9.10 8.61 -5.05
C PHE A 375 -8.97 9.20 -6.46
N GLU A 376 -8.10 8.61 -7.26
CA GLU A 376 -7.99 8.89 -8.69
C GLU A 376 -9.23 8.37 -9.44
N GLU A 377 -9.46 8.86 -10.66
CA GLU A 377 -10.57 8.40 -11.49
C GLU A 377 -10.36 6.93 -11.93
N PRO A 378 -11.43 6.12 -12.02
CA PRO A 378 -12.85 6.48 -11.92
C PRO A 378 -13.40 6.51 -10.47
N TYR A 379 -12.59 6.16 -9.49
CA TYR A 379 -13.01 6.00 -8.09
C TYR A 379 -13.27 7.33 -7.38
N GLY A 380 -12.61 8.41 -7.81
CA GLY A 380 -12.95 9.77 -7.40
C GLY A 380 -14.40 10.14 -7.75
N THR A 381 -14.86 9.81 -8.96
CA THR A 381 -16.27 9.95 -9.35
C THR A 381 -17.19 9.08 -8.50
N ALA A 382 -16.82 7.82 -8.24
CA ALA A 382 -17.61 6.93 -7.38
C ALA A 382 -17.81 7.53 -5.97
N ALA A 383 -16.77 8.08 -5.36
CA ALA A 383 -16.86 8.74 -4.06
C ALA A 383 -17.80 9.96 -4.10
N LYS A 384 -17.69 10.82 -5.12
CA LYS A 384 -18.58 11.99 -5.32
C LYS A 384 -20.05 11.59 -5.45
N MET A 385 -20.34 10.48 -6.11
CA MET A 385 -21.71 9.97 -6.25
C MET A 385 -22.23 9.37 -4.95
N LEU A 386 -21.40 8.64 -4.20
CA LEU A 386 -21.79 8.02 -2.93
C LEU A 386 -22.08 9.05 -1.84
N VAL A 387 -21.31 10.14 -1.74
CA VAL A 387 -21.52 11.17 -0.70
C VAL A 387 -22.89 11.86 -0.81
N LYS A 388 -23.52 11.86 -1.99
CA LYS A 388 -24.87 12.40 -2.21
C LYS A 388 -25.98 11.51 -1.65
N ARG A 389 -25.67 10.26 -1.24
CA ARG A 389 -26.63 9.32 -0.65
C ARG A 389 -26.77 9.54 0.85
N ARG A 390 -27.70 8.81 1.47
CA ARG A 390 -27.91 8.80 2.92
C ARG A 390 -26.63 8.38 3.65
N THR A 391 -26.33 9.10 4.72
CA THR A 391 -25.17 8.82 5.59
C THR A 391 -25.58 8.04 6.83
N TYR A 392 -24.71 7.13 7.26
CA TYR A 392 -24.82 6.37 8.50
C TYR A 392 -23.62 6.70 9.38
N CYS A 393 -23.85 7.14 10.61
CA CYS A 393 -22.78 7.43 11.56
C CYS A 393 -22.52 6.21 12.44
N LEU A 394 -21.23 5.89 12.63
CA LEU A 394 -20.77 4.84 13.54
C LEU A 394 -19.62 5.37 14.39
N GLU A 395 -19.44 4.78 15.56
CA GLU A 395 -18.32 5.05 16.44
C GLU A 395 -17.51 3.77 16.65
N MET A 396 -16.21 3.93 16.81
CA MET A 396 -15.29 2.83 17.07
C MET A 396 -14.28 3.25 18.13
N ASN A 397 -14.13 2.43 19.17
CA ASN A 397 -13.16 2.69 20.23
C ASN A 397 -11.73 2.55 19.71
N SER A 398 -10.77 3.16 20.42
CA SER A 398 -9.34 3.03 20.15
C SER A 398 -8.88 1.57 20.24
N PHE A 399 -7.91 1.17 19.42
CA PHE A 399 -7.32 -0.17 19.45
C PHE A 399 -5.88 -0.22 18.95
#